data_AF-A0A946YD89-F1
#
_entry.id   AF-A0A946YD89-F1
#
_cell.length_a   1.000
_cell.length_b   1.000
_cell.length_c   1.000
_cell.angle_alpha   90.00
_cell.angle_beta   90.00
_cell.angle_gamma   90.00
#
_symmetry.space_group_name_H-M   'P 1'
#
loop_
_entity.id
_entity.type
_entity.pdbx_description
1 polymer ?
#
loop_
_entity_poly.entity_id
_entity_poly.type
_entity_poly.pdbx_seq_one_letter_code
_entity_poly.pdbx_strand_id
1 'polypeptide(L)'
;RQPITQPLDVGIRSINTLFSVGRGQRMGLFAGSGVGKSVLLGMMTRYTEADVVVVGLIGERGREVKEFVQNILGDEGMQRAVVIAAPADEPPLMRMHGAWLTTAIAEYFRDRGLKVLMLMDSLSRFAQAQREVGLAIGEPPATKGYPPSVFAKLAQLVERAGNGSDSSGSITAFYTVLAEGDDHNDPVADAARATLDGHLLLSREIAESGLYPAIDIESSISRVMHDITQPAQQQAALKVKQLYAAYQHNRDLIAVGAYQRGSDPRIDSAIAFHPQLRDFLQQDTREPVTLADSMRQLERLLESEQAMIESTHRESS
;
A
#
# COMPACT_ATOMS: atom_id res chain seq x y z
N ARG A 1 -11.43 4.55 -20.83
CA ARG A 1 -11.15 3.62 -19.72
C ARG A 1 -12.44 3.38 -19.00
N GLN A 2 -12.73 2.14 -18.60
CA GLN A 2 -13.86 1.89 -17.72
C GLN A 2 -13.62 2.48 -16.32
N PRO A 3 -14.67 2.95 -15.62
CA PRO A 3 -14.54 3.39 -14.24
C PRO A 3 -14.15 2.22 -13.32
N ILE A 4 -13.59 2.55 -12.16
CA ILE A 4 -13.24 1.58 -11.13
C ILE A 4 -14.50 1.33 -10.30
N THR A 5 -15.10 0.14 -10.44
CA THR A 5 -16.39 -0.21 -9.79
C THR A 5 -16.33 -1.51 -9.00
N GLN A 6 -15.25 -2.27 -9.14
CA GLN A 6 -15.10 -3.58 -8.53
C GLN A 6 -13.89 -3.58 -7.59
N PRO A 7 -14.03 -4.10 -6.35
CA PRO A 7 -12.89 -4.32 -5.48
C PRO A 7 -11.96 -5.40 -6.07
N LEU A 8 -10.68 -5.25 -5.77
CA LEU A 8 -9.64 -6.25 -5.97
C LEU A 8 -9.29 -6.83 -4.60
N ASP A 9 -9.43 -8.14 -4.46
CA ASP A 9 -8.91 -8.86 -3.31
C ASP A 9 -7.39 -8.93 -3.40
N VAL A 10 -6.69 -8.31 -2.44
CA VAL A 10 -5.23 -8.34 -2.35
C VAL A 10 -4.71 -9.38 -1.35
N GLY A 11 -5.61 -10.12 -0.69
CA GLY A 11 -5.29 -11.14 0.30
C GLY A 11 -4.74 -10.61 1.63
N ILE A 12 -4.86 -9.31 1.88
CA ILE A 12 -4.34 -8.62 3.08
C ILE A 12 -5.51 -7.94 3.78
N ARG A 13 -5.81 -8.39 5.00
CA ARG A 13 -7.02 -8.03 5.75
C ARG A 13 -7.19 -6.54 5.93
N SER A 14 -6.15 -5.85 6.42
CA SER A 14 -6.20 -4.41 6.67
C SER A 14 -6.41 -3.60 5.38
N ILE A 15 -5.84 -4.03 4.26
CA ILE A 15 -6.03 -3.37 2.96
C ILE A 15 -7.44 -3.67 2.42
N ASN A 16 -7.85 -4.94 2.40
CA ASN A 16 -9.18 -5.35 1.94
C ASN A 16 -10.31 -4.65 2.71
N THR A 17 -10.10 -4.34 3.99
CA THR A 17 -11.12 -3.73 4.86
C THR A 17 -11.06 -2.22 4.96
N LEU A 18 -9.90 -1.65 5.30
CA LEU A 18 -9.76 -0.23 5.68
C LEU A 18 -9.31 0.65 4.52
N PHE A 19 -8.73 0.05 3.48
CA PHE A 19 -8.12 0.74 2.34
C PHE A 19 -8.45 0.02 1.02
N SER A 20 -9.69 -0.46 0.87
CA SER A 20 -10.07 -1.36 -0.22
C SER A 20 -9.60 -0.83 -1.58
N VAL A 21 -8.93 -1.71 -2.32
CA VAL A 21 -8.33 -1.39 -3.61
C VAL A 21 -9.26 -1.82 -4.73
N GLY A 22 -9.37 -1.01 -5.77
CA GLY A 22 -10.19 -1.29 -6.94
C GLY A 22 -9.42 -1.92 -8.09
N ARG A 23 -10.13 -2.67 -8.94
CA ARG A 23 -9.60 -3.14 -10.23
C ARG A 23 -9.31 -1.94 -11.14
N GLY A 24 -8.06 -1.81 -11.59
CA GLY A 24 -7.56 -0.66 -12.35
C GLY A 24 -7.03 0.50 -11.51
N GLN A 25 -7.01 0.40 -10.18
CA GLN A 25 -6.53 1.48 -9.33
C GLN A 25 -5.00 1.59 -9.34
N ARG A 26 -4.49 2.82 -9.16
CA ARG A 26 -3.06 3.12 -8.99
C ARG A 26 -2.80 3.54 -7.55
N MET A 27 -2.18 2.65 -6.77
CA MET A 27 -1.87 2.85 -5.36
C MET A 27 -0.39 3.17 -5.16
N GLY A 28 -0.09 4.08 -4.24
CA GLY A 28 1.26 4.26 -3.74
C GLY A 28 1.55 3.35 -2.55
N LEU A 29 2.78 2.87 -2.42
CA LEU A 29 3.30 2.20 -1.22
C LEU A 29 4.52 2.97 -0.70
N PHE A 30 4.29 3.83 0.28
CA PHE A 30 5.29 4.71 0.85
C PHE A 30 5.98 3.97 1.98
N ALA A 31 7.28 3.74 1.87
CA ALA A 31 7.99 2.93 2.84
C ALA A 31 9.45 3.36 2.96
N GLY A 32 9.97 3.32 4.19
CA GLY A 32 11.40 3.39 4.47
C GLY A 32 12.08 2.02 4.34
N SER A 33 13.39 1.99 4.55
CA SER A 33 14.13 0.72 4.67
C SER A 33 13.73 -0.03 5.94
N GLY A 34 13.57 -1.36 5.85
CA GLY A 34 13.39 -2.24 7.01
C GLY A 34 11.97 -2.35 7.58
N VAL A 35 10.98 -1.65 7.01
CA VAL A 35 9.60 -1.62 7.54
C VAL A 35 8.68 -2.73 6.99
N GLY A 36 9.24 -3.70 6.26
CA GLY A 36 8.47 -4.82 5.68
C GLY A 36 7.93 -4.60 4.26
N LYS A 37 8.39 -3.59 3.51
CA LYS A 37 8.00 -3.31 2.11
C LYS A 37 8.02 -4.57 1.24
N SER A 38 9.18 -5.22 1.12
CA SER A 38 9.37 -6.36 0.22
C SER A 38 8.51 -7.56 0.62
N VAL A 39 8.32 -7.79 1.93
CA VAL A 39 7.44 -8.85 2.45
C VAL A 39 5.99 -8.59 2.05
N LEU A 40 5.49 -7.36 2.22
CA LEU A 40 4.14 -6.98 1.81
C LEU A 40 3.93 -7.14 0.30
N LEU A 41 4.89 -6.72 -0.51
CA LEU A 41 4.86 -6.94 -1.96
C LEU A 41 4.78 -8.45 -2.28
N GLY A 42 5.58 -9.28 -1.59
CA GLY A 42 5.51 -10.74 -1.70
C GLY A 42 4.12 -11.30 -1.37
N MET A 43 3.51 -10.85 -0.27
CA MET A 43 2.14 -11.23 0.08
C MET A 43 1.16 -10.85 -1.04
N MET A 44 1.24 -9.63 -1.58
CA MET A 44 0.40 -9.21 -2.70
C MET A 44 0.61 -10.09 -3.95
N THR A 45 1.86 -10.44 -4.28
CA THR A 45 2.14 -11.30 -5.44
C THR A 45 1.52 -12.69 -5.31
N ARG A 46 1.48 -13.26 -4.10
CA ARG A 46 0.91 -14.58 -3.84
C ARG A 46 -0.61 -14.55 -3.73
N TYR A 47 -1.17 -13.59 -3.01
CA TYR A 47 -2.57 -13.68 -2.55
C TYR A 47 -3.55 -12.82 -3.32
N THR A 48 -3.09 -11.89 -4.15
CA THR A 48 -4.01 -11.05 -4.95
C THR A 48 -4.76 -11.89 -5.99
N GLU A 49 -6.06 -11.66 -6.14
CA GLU A 49 -6.91 -12.26 -7.19
C GLU A 49 -6.65 -11.59 -8.55
N ALA A 50 -5.48 -11.87 -9.14
CA ALA A 50 -5.06 -11.42 -10.46
C ALA A 50 -4.62 -12.62 -11.32
N ASP A 51 -4.82 -12.51 -12.63
CA ASP A 51 -4.45 -13.56 -13.60
C ASP A 51 -2.92 -13.57 -13.81
N VAL A 52 -2.29 -12.38 -13.82
CA VAL A 52 -0.84 -12.21 -14.00
C VAL A 52 -0.30 -11.16 -13.05
N VAL A 53 0.90 -11.39 -12.53
CA VAL A 53 1.67 -10.41 -11.75
C VAL A 53 2.85 -9.92 -12.58
N VAL A 54 3.07 -8.61 -12.66
CA VAL A 54 4.21 -8.02 -13.36
C VAL A 54 4.99 -7.16 -12.37
N VAL A 55 6.24 -7.51 -12.11
CA VAL A 55 7.08 -6.85 -11.09
C VAL A 55 8.26 -6.16 -11.76
N GLY A 56 8.37 -4.84 -11.58
CA GLY A 56 9.53 -4.05 -11.97
C GLY A 56 10.39 -3.75 -10.75
N LEU A 57 11.64 -4.22 -10.76
CA LEU A 57 12.65 -3.96 -9.72
C LEU A 57 13.72 -3.02 -10.30
N ILE A 58 13.57 -1.73 -10.01
CA ILE A 58 14.26 -0.62 -10.65
C ILE A 58 15.23 0.03 -9.67
N GLY A 59 16.53 -0.02 -9.96
CA GLY A 59 17.56 0.60 -9.16
C GLY A 59 17.77 -0.02 -7.77
N GLU A 60 17.18 -1.19 -7.52
CA GLU A 60 17.44 -1.98 -6.31
C GLU A 60 18.82 -2.66 -6.41
N ARG A 61 19.41 -3.04 -5.27
CA ARG A 61 20.69 -3.75 -5.31
C ARG A 61 20.50 -5.16 -5.87
N GLY A 62 21.46 -5.67 -6.65
CA GLY A 62 21.35 -7.01 -7.26
C GLY A 62 21.10 -8.14 -6.24
N ARG A 63 21.63 -8.02 -5.01
CA ARG A 63 21.34 -8.97 -3.92
C ARG A 63 19.89 -8.92 -3.44
N GLU A 64 19.29 -7.72 -3.38
CA GLU A 64 17.91 -7.51 -2.96
C GLU A 64 16.95 -8.02 -4.04
N VAL A 65 17.31 -7.83 -5.32
CA VAL A 65 16.61 -8.45 -6.46
C VAL A 65 16.61 -9.96 -6.36
N LYS A 66 17.78 -10.57 -6.13
CA LYS A 66 17.91 -12.03 -5.99
C LYS A 66 17.10 -12.56 -4.80
N GLU A 67 17.19 -11.89 -3.65
CA GLU A 67 16.43 -12.24 -2.46
C GLU A 67 14.92 -12.15 -2.70
N PHE A 68 14.46 -11.09 -3.37
CA PHE A 68 13.05 -10.93 -3.70
C PHE A 68 12.55 -12.09 -4.57
N VAL A 69 13.25 -12.44 -5.64
CA VAL A 69 12.84 -13.51 -6.56
C VAL A 69 12.88 -14.87 -5.87
N GLN A 70 13.95 -15.19 -5.15
CA GLN A 70 14.17 -16.54 -4.61
C GLN A 70 13.41 -16.80 -3.31
N ASN A 71 13.37 -15.83 -2.39
CA ASN A 71 12.90 -16.05 -1.02
C ASN A 71 11.53 -15.42 -0.76
N ILE A 72 11.23 -14.28 -1.39
CA ILE A 72 9.98 -13.55 -1.15
C ILE A 72 8.91 -14.02 -2.12
N LEU A 73 9.20 -14.02 -3.43
CA LEU A 73 8.28 -14.50 -4.45
C LEU A 73 8.21 -16.03 -4.44
N GLY A 74 9.39 -16.68 -4.45
CA GLY A 74 9.52 -18.13 -4.45
C GLY A 74 8.97 -18.79 -5.73
N ASP A 75 9.09 -20.10 -5.82
CA ASP A 75 8.69 -20.85 -7.01
C ASP A 75 7.19 -20.69 -7.31
N GLU A 76 6.34 -20.71 -6.29
CA GLU A 76 4.89 -20.58 -6.42
C GLU A 76 4.49 -19.20 -6.95
N GLY A 77 5.03 -18.11 -6.38
CA GLY A 77 4.75 -16.76 -6.85
C GLY A 77 5.28 -16.54 -8.27
N MET A 78 6.42 -17.15 -8.62
CA MET A 78 7.06 -17.01 -9.92
C MET A 78 6.25 -17.67 -11.06
N GLN A 79 5.44 -18.70 -10.77
CA GLN A 79 4.63 -19.40 -11.79
C GLN A 79 3.64 -18.47 -12.53
N ARG A 80 3.22 -17.38 -11.90
CA ARG A 80 2.30 -16.39 -12.48
C ARG A 80 2.89 -14.98 -12.59
N ALA A 81 4.20 -14.85 -12.37
CA ALA A 81 4.87 -13.55 -12.33
C ALA A 81 5.86 -13.37 -13.48
N VAL A 82 5.91 -12.15 -14.01
CA VAL A 82 6.99 -11.68 -14.88
C VAL A 82 7.80 -10.65 -14.13
N VAL A 83 9.09 -10.89 -13.95
CA VAL A 83 10.00 -9.99 -13.22
C VAL A 83 10.94 -9.30 -14.20
N ILE A 84 10.93 -7.97 -14.18
CA ILE A 84 11.84 -7.11 -14.94
C ILE A 84 12.75 -6.45 -13.91
N ALA A 85 14.05 -6.74 -13.97
CA ALA A 85 15.03 -6.16 -13.06
C ALA A 85 16.02 -5.28 -13.82
N ALA A 86 16.20 -4.04 -13.37
CA ALA A 86 17.25 -3.14 -13.81
C ALA A 86 17.98 -2.63 -12.56
N PRO A 87 19.00 -3.36 -12.08
CA PRO A 87 19.66 -3.08 -10.80
C PRO A 87 20.37 -1.72 -10.74
N ALA A 88 20.84 -1.33 -9.55
CA ALA A 88 21.45 -0.02 -9.29
C ALA A 88 22.74 0.26 -10.09
N ASP A 89 23.48 -0.78 -10.48
CA ASP A 89 24.70 -0.71 -11.29
C ASP A 89 24.43 -0.55 -12.80
N GLU A 90 23.17 -0.66 -13.22
CA GLU A 90 22.77 -0.39 -14.60
C GLU A 90 22.71 1.13 -14.90
N PRO A 91 23.03 1.56 -16.14
CA PRO A 91 22.91 2.95 -16.55
C PRO A 91 21.52 3.54 -16.28
N PRO A 92 21.39 4.85 -16.00
CA PRO A 92 20.09 5.48 -15.72
C PRO A 92 19.03 5.21 -16.79
N LEU A 93 19.43 5.22 -18.05
CA LEU A 93 18.54 4.90 -19.17
C LEU A 93 17.99 3.46 -19.08
N MET A 94 18.82 2.48 -18.71
CA MET A 94 18.38 1.09 -18.54
C MET A 94 17.40 0.94 -17.37
N ARG A 95 17.65 1.63 -16.25
CA ARG A 95 16.71 1.69 -15.12
C ARG A 95 15.35 2.26 -15.54
N MET A 96 15.35 3.37 -16.28
CA MET A 96 14.12 3.93 -16.83
C MET A 96 13.42 2.97 -17.80
N HIS A 97 14.17 2.35 -18.72
CA HIS A 97 13.63 1.37 -19.66
C HIS A 97 13.03 0.16 -18.96
N GLY A 98 13.61 -0.30 -17.85
CA GLY A 98 13.04 -1.36 -17.02
C GLY A 98 11.63 -1.03 -16.54
N ALA A 99 11.40 0.20 -16.07
CA ALA A 99 10.07 0.65 -15.65
C ALA A 99 9.10 0.69 -16.85
N TRP A 100 9.53 1.27 -17.97
CA TRP A 100 8.69 1.34 -19.17
C TRP A 100 8.33 -0.04 -19.74
N LEU A 101 9.27 -0.98 -19.71
CA LEU A 101 9.09 -2.36 -20.15
C LEU A 101 8.13 -3.11 -19.22
N THR A 102 8.27 -2.93 -17.90
CA THR A 102 7.34 -3.47 -16.89
C THR A 102 5.90 -3.06 -17.22
N THR A 103 5.68 -1.76 -17.47
CA THR A 103 4.35 -1.26 -17.83
C THR A 103 3.88 -1.79 -19.19
N ALA A 104 4.76 -1.86 -20.19
CA ALA A 104 4.40 -2.40 -21.51
C ALA A 104 3.97 -3.88 -21.46
N ILE A 105 4.62 -4.69 -20.62
CA ILE A 105 4.24 -6.09 -20.40
C ILE A 105 2.89 -6.18 -19.69
N ALA A 106 2.63 -5.32 -18.70
CA ALA A 106 1.33 -5.25 -18.04
C ALA A 106 0.21 -4.85 -19.02
N GLU A 107 0.47 -3.88 -19.91
CA GLU A 107 -0.45 -3.48 -20.99
C GLU A 107 -0.73 -4.63 -21.95
N TYR A 108 0.30 -5.39 -22.34
CA TYR A 108 0.11 -6.56 -23.20
C TYR A 108 -0.90 -7.55 -22.60
N PHE A 109 -0.79 -7.89 -21.32
CA PHE A 109 -1.71 -8.81 -20.66
C PHE A 109 -3.10 -8.20 -20.44
N ARG A 110 -3.19 -6.91 -20.09
CA ARG A 110 -4.47 -6.18 -20.05
C ARG A 110 -5.20 -6.24 -21.38
N ASP A 111 -4.49 -6.00 -22.48
CA ASP A 111 -5.07 -5.96 -23.82
C ASP A 111 -5.50 -7.37 -24.30
N ARG A 112 -5.03 -8.43 -23.62
CA ARG A 112 -5.51 -9.82 -23.77
C ARG A 112 -6.74 -10.15 -22.90
N GLY A 113 -7.29 -9.17 -22.18
CA GLY A 113 -8.46 -9.38 -21.32
C GLY A 113 -8.12 -9.77 -19.88
N LEU A 114 -6.85 -9.79 -19.50
CA LEU A 114 -6.42 -10.30 -18.19
C LEU A 114 -6.40 -9.22 -17.09
N LYS A 115 -6.66 -9.64 -15.86
CA LYS A 115 -6.49 -8.86 -14.64
C LYS A 115 -5.02 -8.92 -14.21
N VAL A 116 -4.33 -7.80 -14.32
CA VAL A 116 -2.90 -7.68 -14.01
C VAL A 116 -2.70 -6.94 -12.69
N LEU A 117 -1.92 -7.54 -11.79
CA LEU A 117 -1.29 -6.82 -10.68
C LEU A 117 0.09 -6.36 -11.14
N MET A 118 0.33 -5.04 -11.20
CA MET A 118 1.65 -4.48 -11.49
C MET A 118 2.28 -3.93 -10.21
N LEU A 119 3.50 -4.38 -9.89
CA LEU A 119 4.30 -3.84 -8.80
C LEU A 119 5.50 -3.10 -9.38
N MET A 120 5.64 -1.81 -9.08
CA MET A 120 6.74 -0.97 -9.54
C MET A 120 7.58 -0.53 -8.34
N ASP A 121 8.73 -1.17 -8.15
CA ASP A 121 9.66 -0.89 -7.05
C ASP A 121 10.99 -0.33 -7.59
N SER A 122 11.22 0.98 -7.65
CA SER A 122 10.37 2.06 -7.13
C SER A 122 10.25 3.25 -8.07
N LEU A 123 9.20 4.06 -7.87
CA LEU A 123 9.08 5.37 -8.53
C LEU A 123 10.20 6.32 -8.12
N SER A 124 10.68 6.24 -6.87
CA SER A 124 11.82 7.05 -6.41
C SER A 124 13.08 6.75 -7.23
N ARG A 125 13.37 5.47 -7.51
CA ARG A 125 14.52 5.08 -8.33
C ARG A 125 14.33 5.45 -9.81
N PHE A 126 13.11 5.38 -10.33
CA PHE A 126 12.79 5.89 -11.67
C PHE A 126 13.02 7.41 -11.77
N ALA A 127 12.54 8.18 -10.79
CA ALA A 127 12.70 9.63 -10.75
C ALA A 127 14.18 10.04 -10.60
N GLN A 128 14.95 9.33 -9.78
CA GLN A 128 16.40 9.52 -9.65
C GLN A 128 17.12 9.24 -10.97
N ALA A 129 16.77 8.16 -11.67
CA ALA A 129 17.35 7.86 -12.98
C ALA A 129 17.05 8.96 -14.01
N GLN A 130 15.81 9.46 -14.07
CA GLN A 130 15.48 10.58 -14.95
C GLN A 130 16.20 11.87 -14.56
N ARG A 131 16.39 12.13 -13.25
CA ARG A 131 17.16 13.28 -12.78
C ARG A 131 18.60 13.22 -13.28
N GLU A 132 19.26 12.07 -13.18
CA GLU A 132 20.63 11.88 -13.70
C GLU A 132 20.70 12.16 -15.20
N VAL A 133 19.74 11.66 -15.99
CA VAL A 133 19.65 11.92 -17.43
C VAL A 133 19.43 13.40 -17.73
N GLY A 134 18.47 14.05 -17.06
CA GLY A 134 18.16 15.47 -17.25
C GLY A 134 19.35 16.38 -16.95
N LEU A 135 20.04 16.13 -15.84
CA LEU A 135 21.24 16.89 -15.47
C LEU A 135 22.38 16.69 -16.48
N ALA A 136 22.56 15.47 -17.00
CA ALA A 136 23.60 15.18 -17.98
C ALA A 136 23.42 15.93 -19.31
N ILE A 137 22.17 16.26 -19.69
CA ILE A 137 21.85 17.05 -20.88
C ILE A 137 21.68 18.55 -20.60
N GLY A 138 21.97 19.00 -19.37
CA GLY A 138 21.96 20.41 -18.99
C GLY A 138 20.60 20.98 -18.56
N GLU A 139 19.62 20.12 -18.21
CA GLU A 139 18.34 20.57 -17.69
C GLU A 139 18.50 21.16 -16.27
N PRO A 140 18.00 22.37 -15.99
CA PRO A 140 18.18 22.99 -14.68
C PRO A 140 17.32 22.30 -13.59
N PRO A 141 17.84 22.08 -12.38
CA PRO A 141 17.10 21.46 -11.29
C PRO A 141 16.16 22.45 -10.59
N ALA A 142 14.98 22.69 -11.18
CA ALA A 142 14.04 23.72 -10.73
C ALA A 142 13.31 23.40 -9.41
N THR A 143 13.09 22.11 -9.08
CA THR A 143 12.27 21.72 -7.92
C THR A 143 13.08 20.83 -6.97
N LYS A 144 13.61 21.42 -5.89
CA LYS A 144 14.37 20.72 -4.85
C LYS A 144 15.45 19.76 -5.41
N GLY A 145 16.16 20.18 -6.46
CA GLY A 145 17.21 19.36 -7.08
C GLY A 145 16.76 18.47 -8.24
N TYR A 146 15.45 18.37 -8.52
CA TYR A 146 14.91 17.62 -9.65
C TYR A 146 14.60 18.52 -10.86
N PRO A 147 15.02 18.12 -12.07
CA PRO A 147 14.60 18.76 -13.32
C PRO A 147 13.09 18.59 -13.58
N PRO A 148 12.41 19.55 -14.23
CA PRO A 148 10.99 19.46 -14.58
C PRO A 148 10.58 18.18 -15.32
N SER A 149 11.45 17.64 -16.18
CA SER A 149 11.20 16.42 -16.96
C SER A 149 10.91 15.18 -16.09
N VAL A 150 11.39 15.16 -14.84
CA VAL A 150 11.16 14.07 -13.90
C VAL A 150 9.67 13.91 -13.62
N PHE A 151 8.98 14.99 -13.27
CA PHE A 151 7.57 14.95 -12.89
C PHE A 151 6.68 14.67 -14.10
N ALA A 152 7.03 15.20 -15.27
CA ALA A 152 6.33 14.90 -16.51
C ALA A 152 6.41 13.40 -16.87
N LYS A 153 7.59 12.79 -16.76
CA LYS A 153 7.77 11.35 -17.04
C LYS A 153 7.15 10.45 -15.99
N LEU A 154 7.18 10.85 -14.72
CA LEU A 154 6.50 10.12 -13.64
C LEU A 154 4.99 10.05 -13.92
N ALA A 155 4.37 11.18 -14.23
CA ALA A 155 2.96 11.22 -14.60
C ALA A 155 2.67 10.35 -15.83
N GLN A 156 3.50 10.45 -16.88
CA GLN A 156 3.37 9.62 -18.09
C GLN A 156 3.46 8.11 -17.79
N LEU A 157 4.33 7.69 -16.87
CA LEU A 157 4.46 6.29 -16.45
C LEU A 157 3.22 5.82 -15.69
N VAL A 158 2.84 6.56 -14.65
CA VAL A 158 1.73 6.19 -13.76
C VAL A 158 0.39 6.15 -14.51
N GLU A 159 0.17 7.11 -15.40
CA GLU A 159 -1.06 7.24 -16.18
C GLU A 159 -1.29 6.08 -17.15
N ARG A 160 -0.34 5.18 -17.39
CA ARG A 160 -0.54 4.02 -18.29
C ARG A 160 -1.32 2.86 -17.66
N ALA A 161 -1.27 2.74 -16.33
CA ALA A 161 -2.06 1.77 -15.60
C ALA A 161 -3.55 2.18 -15.53
N GLY A 162 -4.44 1.21 -15.36
CA GLY A 162 -5.88 1.44 -15.37
C GLY A 162 -6.69 0.30 -15.98
N ASN A 163 -8.01 0.43 -15.89
CA ASN A 163 -8.94 -0.42 -16.64
C ASN A 163 -8.86 -0.14 -18.14
N GLY A 164 -8.92 -1.20 -18.95
CA GLY A 164 -9.03 -1.08 -20.39
C GLY A 164 -10.39 -0.55 -20.85
N SER A 165 -10.62 -0.55 -22.17
CA SER A 165 -11.94 -0.35 -22.78
C SER A 165 -12.76 -1.65 -22.74
N ASP A 166 -14.02 -1.62 -23.19
CA ASP A 166 -14.92 -2.78 -23.16
C ASP A 166 -14.25 -4.06 -23.70
N SER A 167 -14.37 -5.17 -22.95
CA SER A 167 -13.71 -6.48 -23.14
C SER A 167 -12.19 -6.57 -22.90
N SER A 168 -11.52 -5.46 -22.60
CA SER A 168 -10.12 -5.45 -22.15
C SER A 168 -10.03 -5.68 -20.64
N GLY A 169 -8.88 -6.19 -20.19
CA GLY A 169 -8.60 -6.46 -18.79
C GLY A 169 -8.29 -5.19 -18.00
N SER A 170 -7.54 -5.35 -16.90
CA SER A 170 -7.20 -4.25 -15.99
C SER A 170 -5.75 -4.31 -15.54
N ILE A 171 -5.13 -3.15 -15.30
CA ILE A 171 -3.87 -3.06 -14.56
C ILE A 171 -4.15 -2.35 -13.24
N THR A 172 -4.16 -3.09 -12.14
CA THR A 172 -4.07 -2.50 -10.79
C THR A 172 -2.60 -2.41 -10.42
N ALA A 173 -2.13 -1.21 -10.08
CA ALA A 173 -0.71 -0.95 -9.91
C ALA A 173 -0.39 -0.49 -8.49
N PHE A 174 0.66 -1.04 -7.89
CA PHE A 174 1.30 -0.51 -6.70
C PHE A 174 2.66 0.06 -7.06
N TYR A 175 2.83 1.35 -6.79
CA TYR A 175 4.06 2.09 -7.00
C TYR A 175 4.74 2.34 -5.67
N THR A 176 5.89 1.75 -5.43
CA THR A 176 6.61 2.05 -4.19
C THR A 176 7.28 3.40 -4.29
N VAL A 177 7.30 4.13 -3.17
CA VAL A 177 7.97 5.40 -3.01
C VAL A 177 8.81 5.30 -1.75
N LEU A 178 10.11 5.58 -1.88
CA LEU A 178 11.02 5.63 -0.75
C LEU A 178 10.71 6.88 0.05
N ALA A 179 10.12 6.70 1.23
CA ALA A 179 9.90 7.75 2.21
C ALA A 179 10.91 7.52 3.35
N GLU A 180 12.07 8.17 3.27
CA GLU A 180 13.04 8.14 4.36
C GLU A 180 12.56 9.11 5.46
N GLY A 181 12.00 8.55 6.54
CA GLY A 181 11.72 9.16 7.84
C GLY A 181 11.24 10.62 7.86
N ASP A 182 9.95 10.86 8.13
CA ASP A 182 9.33 12.18 8.34
C ASP A 182 9.64 13.28 7.31
N ASP A 183 10.32 12.97 6.20
CA ASP A 183 10.58 13.92 5.13
C ASP A 183 9.32 14.11 4.29
N HIS A 184 8.40 14.88 4.86
CA HIS A 184 7.20 15.42 4.23
C HIS A 184 7.53 16.33 3.03
N ASN A 185 8.82 16.54 2.71
CA ASN A 185 9.30 17.43 1.68
C ASN A 185 9.93 16.72 0.46
N ASP A 186 9.83 15.39 0.32
CA ASP A 186 10.28 14.72 -0.91
C ASP A 186 9.36 15.08 -2.10
N PRO A 187 9.87 15.80 -3.14
CA PRO A 187 9.05 16.18 -4.29
C PRO A 187 8.54 14.98 -5.10
N VAL A 188 9.21 13.81 -5.04
CA VAL A 188 8.75 12.59 -5.71
C VAL A 188 7.54 12.02 -4.96
N ALA A 189 7.60 11.99 -3.63
CA ALA A 189 6.48 11.60 -2.78
C ALA A 189 5.26 12.49 -3.01
N ASP A 190 5.43 13.80 -3.08
CA ASP A 190 4.34 14.74 -3.33
C ASP A 190 3.73 14.55 -4.73
N ALA A 191 4.57 14.42 -5.76
CA ALA A 191 4.10 14.15 -7.11
C ALA A 191 3.34 12.82 -7.20
N ALA A 192 3.83 11.78 -6.54
CA ALA A 192 3.16 10.48 -6.46
C ALA A 192 1.79 10.60 -5.77
N ARG A 193 1.69 11.28 -4.61
CA ARG A 193 0.40 11.51 -3.93
C ARG A 193 -0.57 12.32 -4.79
N ALA A 194 -0.08 13.24 -5.61
CA ALA A 194 -0.90 14.04 -6.50
C ALA A 194 -1.46 13.22 -7.69
N THR A 195 -0.65 12.33 -8.26
CA THR A 195 -1.03 11.54 -9.46
C THR A 195 -1.75 10.23 -9.14
N LEU A 196 -1.51 9.63 -7.97
CA LEU A 196 -2.08 8.32 -7.60
C LEU A 196 -3.48 8.41 -6.99
N ASP A 197 -4.21 7.29 -7.02
CA ASP A 197 -5.59 7.16 -6.54
C ASP A 197 -5.67 6.84 -5.03
N GLY A 198 -4.55 6.93 -4.32
CA GLY A 198 -4.42 6.53 -2.93
C GLY A 198 -3.00 6.11 -2.58
N HIS A 199 -2.74 5.84 -1.31
CA HIS A 199 -1.47 5.34 -0.83
C HIS A 199 -1.60 4.57 0.49
N LEU A 200 -0.68 3.64 0.69
CA LEU A 200 -0.42 2.98 1.95
C LEU A 200 0.93 3.49 2.47
N LEU A 201 0.99 3.93 3.72
CA LEU A 201 2.23 4.31 4.39
C LEU A 201 2.66 3.16 5.32
N LEU A 202 3.90 2.69 5.16
CA LEU A 202 4.51 1.76 6.10
C LEU A 202 5.31 2.52 7.16
N SER A 203 4.88 2.42 8.41
CA SER A 203 5.50 3.12 9.54
C SER A 203 6.60 2.28 10.17
N ARG A 204 7.74 2.94 10.43
CA ARG A 204 8.86 2.34 11.16
C ARG A 204 8.46 2.03 12.61
N GLU A 205 7.75 2.95 13.23
CA GLU A 205 7.30 2.81 14.61
C GLU A 205 6.38 1.60 14.79
N ILE A 206 5.45 1.40 13.84
CA ILE A 206 4.58 0.22 13.83
C ILE A 206 5.41 -1.06 13.64
N ALA A 207 6.37 -1.06 12.72
CA ALA A 207 7.25 -2.19 12.47
C ALA A 207 8.11 -2.57 13.69
N GLU A 208 8.65 -1.57 14.40
CA GLU A 208 9.46 -1.73 15.62
C GLU A 208 8.61 -2.27 16.80
N SER A 209 7.30 -2.02 16.81
CA SER A 209 6.35 -2.63 17.76
C SER A 209 5.99 -4.10 17.46
N GLY A 210 6.54 -4.65 16.38
CA GLY A 210 6.29 -6.03 15.94
C GLY A 210 4.96 -6.24 15.23
N LEU A 211 4.26 -5.16 14.84
CA LEU A 211 3.00 -5.25 14.08
C LEU A 211 3.29 -5.28 12.57
N TYR A 212 2.92 -6.38 11.91
CA TYR A 212 3.06 -6.55 10.46
C TYR A 212 1.75 -7.04 9.81
N PRO A 213 1.40 -6.56 8.60
CA PRO A 213 2.05 -5.48 7.84
C PRO A 213 2.02 -4.13 8.58
N ALA A 214 3.12 -3.38 8.53
CA ALA A 214 3.32 -2.16 9.32
C ALA A 214 2.60 -0.94 8.72
N ILE A 215 1.33 -1.09 8.33
CA ILE A 215 0.54 -0.05 7.66
C ILE A 215 0.06 0.96 8.70
N ASP A 216 0.39 2.23 8.48
CA ASP A 216 -0.15 3.35 9.24
C ASP A 216 -1.61 3.60 8.86
N ILE A 217 -2.50 3.48 9.83
CA ILE A 217 -3.95 3.54 9.59
C ILE A 217 -4.44 4.97 9.34
N GLU A 218 -3.80 5.97 9.94
CA GLU A 218 -4.19 7.38 9.86
C GLU A 218 -3.68 8.01 8.56
N SER A 219 -2.47 7.63 8.16
CA SER A 219 -1.77 8.22 7.02
C SER A 219 -1.96 7.44 5.71
N SER A 220 -2.76 6.37 5.72
CA SER A 220 -3.11 5.59 4.52
C SER A 220 -4.51 5.93 4.02
N ILE A 221 -4.71 5.86 2.70
CA ILE A 221 -6.00 6.16 2.05
C ILE A 221 -6.14 5.44 0.71
N SER A 222 -7.34 4.94 0.41
CA SER A 222 -7.76 4.59 -0.95
C SER A 222 -8.88 5.53 -1.36
N ARG A 223 -8.67 6.36 -2.39
CA ARG A 223 -9.65 7.38 -2.79
C ARG A 223 -10.89 6.79 -3.47
N VAL A 224 -10.77 5.61 -4.05
CA VAL A 224 -11.88 4.92 -4.73
C VAL A 224 -12.70 4.04 -3.79
N MET A 225 -12.27 3.87 -2.53
CA MET A 225 -12.91 2.94 -1.59
C MET A 225 -14.41 3.19 -1.46
N HIS A 226 -14.84 4.45 -1.41
CA HIS A 226 -16.25 4.82 -1.28
C HIS A 226 -17.10 4.35 -2.47
N ASP A 227 -16.51 4.28 -3.66
CA ASP A 227 -17.20 3.93 -4.92
C ASP A 227 -17.29 2.41 -5.13
N ILE A 228 -16.49 1.62 -4.41
CA ILE A 228 -16.36 0.16 -4.62
C ILE A 228 -16.77 -0.68 -3.41
N THR A 229 -17.17 -0.05 -2.30
CA THR A 229 -17.53 -0.74 -1.05
C THR A 229 -18.95 -0.39 -0.60
N GLN A 230 -19.57 -1.29 0.15
CA GLN A 230 -20.92 -1.07 0.70
C GLN A 230 -20.89 -0.06 1.87
N PRO A 231 -21.96 0.71 2.09
CA PRO A 231 -22.02 1.67 3.21
C PRO A 231 -21.71 1.05 4.58
N ALA A 232 -22.15 -0.18 4.82
CA ALA A 232 -21.86 -0.89 6.08
C ALA A 232 -20.34 -1.07 6.32
N GLN A 233 -19.60 -1.49 5.29
CA GLN A 233 -18.14 -1.61 5.36
C GLN A 233 -17.48 -0.25 5.60
N GLN A 234 -17.97 0.80 4.96
CA GLN A 234 -17.40 2.15 5.11
C GLN A 234 -17.56 2.67 6.55
N GLN A 235 -18.73 2.47 7.15
CA GLN A 235 -18.97 2.83 8.55
C GLN A 235 -18.10 2.00 9.49
N ALA A 236 -17.96 0.71 9.23
CA ALA A 236 -17.11 -0.18 10.00
C ALA A 236 -15.63 0.26 9.95
N ALA A 237 -15.11 0.55 8.76
CA ALA A 237 -13.76 1.05 8.58
C ALA A 237 -13.54 2.41 9.27
N LEU A 238 -14.52 3.32 9.20
CA LEU A 238 -14.46 4.61 9.89
C LEU A 238 -14.39 4.43 11.41
N LYS A 239 -15.22 3.55 11.98
CA LYS A 239 -15.21 3.24 13.41
C LYS A 239 -13.87 2.66 13.86
N VAL A 240 -13.29 1.75 13.09
CA VAL A 240 -11.94 1.22 13.34
C VAL A 240 -10.89 2.33 13.34
N LYS A 241 -10.92 3.24 12.35
CA LYS A 241 -10.00 4.39 12.29
C LYS A 241 -10.15 5.32 13.49
N GLN A 242 -11.38 5.57 13.94
CA GLN A 242 -11.64 6.40 15.12
C GLN A 242 -11.10 5.78 16.41
N LEU A 243 -11.30 4.48 16.60
CA LEU A 243 -10.77 3.75 17.76
C LEU A 243 -9.23 3.73 17.74
N TYR A 244 -8.64 3.47 16.57
CA TYR A 244 -7.19 3.50 16.38
C TYR A 244 -6.62 4.88 16.74
N ALA A 245 -7.16 5.95 16.14
CA ALA A 245 -6.68 7.32 16.38
C ALA A 245 -6.84 7.76 17.84
N ALA A 246 -7.98 7.44 18.47
CA ALA A 246 -8.21 7.76 19.88
C ALA A 246 -7.16 7.13 20.80
N TYR A 247 -6.76 5.88 20.52
CA TYR A 247 -5.68 5.23 21.25
C TYR A 247 -4.32 5.89 20.94
N GLN A 248 -3.99 6.07 19.67
CA GLN A 248 -2.68 6.57 19.25
C GLN A 248 -2.41 7.98 19.76
N HIS A 249 -3.38 8.90 19.69
CA HIS A 249 -3.21 10.29 20.16
C HIS A 249 -3.04 10.39 21.69
N ASN A 250 -3.37 9.34 22.44
CA ASN A 250 -3.26 9.30 23.90
C ASN A 250 -2.24 8.28 24.40
N ARG A 251 -1.50 7.61 23.49
CA ARG A 251 -0.63 6.48 23.84
C ARG A 251 0.43 6.85 24.87
N ASP A 252 1.03 8.02 24.76
CA ASP A 252 2.08 8.47 25.69
C ASP A 252 1.50 8.70 27.10
N LEU A 253 0.32 9.32 27.21
CA LEU A 253 -0.38 9.52 28.48
C LEU A 253 -0.77 8.19 29.13
N ILE A 254 -1.20 7.21 28.33
CA ILE A 254 -1.52 5.86 28.78
C ILE A 254 -0.25 5.17 29.29
N ALA A 255 0.85 5.24 28.53
CA ALA A 255 2.12 4.59 28.85
C ALA A 255 2.76 5.11 30.15
N VAL A 256 2.63 6.41 30.45
CA VAL A 256 3.11 6.99 31.72
C VAL A 256 2.11 6.85 32.88
N GLY A 257 0.94 6.25 32.64
CA GLY A 257 -0.11 6.10 33.65
C GLY A 257 -0.83 7.40 34.03
N ALA A 258 -0.74 8.44 33.20
CA ALA A 258 -1.35 9.74 33.44
C ALA A 258 -2.82 9.81 32.99
N TYR A 259 -3.28 8.87 32.16
CA TYR A 259 -4.67 8.79 31.74
C TYR A 259 -5.57 8.22 32.85
N GLN A 260 -6.66 8.92 33.16
CA GLN A 260 -7.65 8.48 34.16
C GLN A 260 -8.89 7.89 33.48
N ARG A 261 -9.16 6.61 33.74
CA ARG A 261 -10.36 5.92 33.24
C ARG A 261 -11.64 6.66 33.62
N GLY A 262 -12.57 6.78 32.68
CA GLY A 262 -13.84 7.52 32.85
C GLY A 262 -13.78 8.98 32.44
N SER A 263 -12.60 9.50 32.08
CA SER A 263 -12.43 10.89 31.65
C SER A 263 -12.98 11.14 30.23
N ASP A 264 -12.83 10.17 29.33
CA ASP A 264 -13.40 10.22 27.98
C ASP A 264 -13.80 8.80 27.55
N PRO A 265 -15.11 8.50 27.42
CA PRO A 265 -15.61 7.19 27.04
C PRO A 265 -15.04 6.66 25.72
N ARG A 266 -14.63 7.55 24.80
CA ARG A 266 -14.04 7.15 23.52
C ARG A 266 -12.63 6.61 23.70
N ILE A 267 -11.83 7.26 24.55
CA ILE A 267 -10.46 6.83 24.86
C ILE A 267 -10.52 5.56 25.71
N ASP A 268 -11.45 5.48 26.67
CA ASP A 268 -11.68 4.26 27.46
C ASP A 268 -12.00 3.06 26.57
N SER A 269 -12.93 3.21 25.60
CA SER A 269 -13.24 2.17 24.62
C SER A 269 -12.00 1.82 23.78
N ALA A 270 -11.28 2.82 23.29
CA ALA A 270 -10.07 2.60 22.50
C ALA A 270 -8.98 1.84 23.26
N ILE A 271 -8.76 2.14 24.54
CA ILE A 271 -7.82 1.43 25.42
C ILE A 271 -8.26 -0.03 25.62
N ALA A 272 -9.53 -0.25 25.96
CA ALA A 272 -10.06 -1.58 26.20
C ALA A 272 -10.01 -2.45 24.92
N PHE A 273 -10.23 -1.83 23.77
CA PHE A 273 -10.32 -2.51 22.47
C PHE A 273 -8.97 -2.69 21.75
N HIS A 274 -7.93 -1.99 22.21
CA HIS A 274 -6.65 -1.95 21.53
C HIS A 274 -6.03 -3.35 21.25
N PRO A 275 -6.07 -4.33 22.18
CA PRO A 275 -5.53 -5.66 21.92
C PRO A 275 -6.21 -6.37 20.73
N GLN A 276 -7.55 -6.37 20.69
CA GLN A 276 -8.32 -7.00 19.60
C GLN A 276 -8.09 -6.28 18.26
N LEU A 277 -7.99 -4.96 18.31
CA LEU A 277 -7.67 -4.16 17.13
C LEU A 277 -6.27 -4.47 16.60
N ARG A 278 -5.27 -4.58 17.48
CA ARG A 278 -3.90 -4.96 17.10
C ARG A 278 -3.87 -6.34 16.45
N ASP A 279 -4.55 -7.33 17.02
CA ASP A 279 -4.64 -8.68 16.45
C ASP A 279 -5.33 -8.66 15.08
N PHE A 280 -6.37 -7.86 14.91
CA PHE A 280 -7.02 -7.66 13.62
C PHE A 280 -6.10 -6.99 12.59
N LEU A 281 -5.23 -6.07 12.99
CA LEU A 281 -4.29 -5.44 12.06
C LEU A 281 -3.10 -6.34 11.70
N GLN A 282 -2.74 -7.28 12.58
CA GLN A 282 -1.62 -8.19 12.40
C GLN A 282 -1.96 -9.38 11.49
N GLN A 283 -1.17 -9.62 10.45
CA GLN A 283 -1.37 -10.78 9.57
C GLN A 283 -0.05 -11.50 9.32
N ASP A 284 -0.06 -12.82 9.48
CA ASP A 284 1.12 -13.64 9.16
C ASP A 284 1.37 -13.68 7.65
N THR A 285 2.65 -13.68 7.26
CA THR A 285 3.07 -13.68 5.85
C THR A 285 2.58 -14.89 5.04
N ARG A 286 2.24 -15.99 5.71
CA ARG A 286 1.72 -17.26 5.15
C ARG A 286 0.21 -17.39 5.25
N GLU A 287 -0.47 -16.43 5.86
CA GLU A 287 -1.92 -16.44 6.03
C GLU A 287 -2.57 -15.57 4.94
N PRO A 288 -3.13 -16.14 3.86
CA PRO A 288 -3.99 -15.40 2.96
C PRO A 288 -5.34 -15.10 3.63
N VAL A 289 -5.79 -13.85 3.58
CA VAL A 289 -7.13 -13.48 4.07
C VAL A 289 -7.93 -12.90 2.91
N THR A 290 -8.90 -13.67 2.42
CA THR A 290 -9.76 -13.25 1.30
C THR A 290 -10.57 -12.01 1.67
N LEU A 291 -11.10 -11.29 0.68
CA LEU A 291 -11.98 -10.15 0.90
C LEU A 291 -13.19 -10.55 1.74
N ALA A 292 -13.79 -11.70 1.45
CA ALA A 292 -14.95 -12.21 2.20
C ALA A 292 -14.60 -12.55 3.66
N ASP A 293 -13.44 -13.17 3.91
CA ASP A 293 -12.95 -13.42 5.27
C ASP A 293 -12.61 -12.12 6.00
N SER A 294 -12.01 -11.17 5.29
CA SER A 294 -11.65 -9.87 5.85
C SER A 294 -12.89 -9.13 6.34
N MET A 295 -13.99 -9.17 5.58
CA MET A 295 -15.28 -8.58 5.97
C MET A 295 -15.87 -9.26 7.21
N ARG A 296 -15.91 -10.60 7.24
CA ARG A 296 -16.38 -11.35 8.41
C ARG A 296 -15.57 -11.04 9.66
N GLN A 297 -14.25 -10.91 9.53
CA GLN A 297 -13.38 -10.57 10.64
C GLN A 297 -13.60 -9.13 11.12
N LEU A 298 -13.87 -8.18 10.21
CA LEU A 298 -14.22 -6.80 10.55
C LEU A 298 -15.56 -6.71 11.28
N GLU A 299 -16.57 -7.46 10.84
CA GLU A 299 -17.88 -7.54 11.51
C GLU A 299 -17.73 -8.07 12.94
N ARG A 300 -17.05 -9.21 13.11
CA ARG A 300 -16.78 -9.81 14.43
C ARG A 300 -16.00 -8.88 15.35
N LEU A 301 -15.04 -8.14 14.80
CA LEU A 301 -14.26 -7.16 15.54
C LEU A 301 -15.22 -6.12 16.16
N LEU A 302 -16.11 -5.53 15.37
CA LEU A 302 -17.03 -4.51 15.86
C LEU A 302 -18.13 -5.04 16.78
N GLU A 303 -18.64 -6.26 16.53
CA GLU A 303 -19.56 -6.94 17.46
C GLU A 303 -18.91 -7.11 18.84
N SER A 304 -17.62 -7.45 18.89
CA SER A 304 -16.89 -7.60 20.14
C SER A 304 -16.67 -6.27 20.88
N GLU A 305 -16.50 -5.16 20.16
CA GLU A 305 -16.43 -3.81 20.75
C GLU A 305 -17.77 -3.46 21.41
N GLN A 306 -18.86 -3.70 20.70
CA GLN A 306 -20.20 -3.38 21.16
C GLN A 306 -20.58 -4.20 22.40
N ALA A 307 -20.25 -5.50 22.42
CA ALA A 307 -20.45 -6.35 23.60
C ALA A 307 -19.67 -5.87 24.83
N MET A 308 -18.42 -5.38 24.66
CA MET A 308 -17.61 -4.83 25.76
C MET A 308 -18.18 -3.52 26.31
N ILE A 309 -18.75 -2.67 25.46
CA ILE A 309 -19.43 -1.45 25.89
C ILE A 309 -20.66 -1.81 26.73
N GLU A 310 -21.47 -2.76 26.27
CA GLU A 310 -22.68 -3.19 26.98
C GLU A 310 -22.39 -3.83 28.34
N SER A 311 -21.32 -4.63 28.47
CA SER A 311 -20.91 -5.20 29.75
C SER A 311 -20.45 -4.12 30.74
N THR A 312 -19.71 -3.12 30.26
CA THR A 312 -19.21 -2.01 31.09
C THR A 312 -20.37 -1.17 31.64
N HIS A 313 -21.42 -0.93 30.84
CA HIS A 313 -22.60 -0.21 31.30
C HIS A 313 -23.40 -0.96 32.37
N ARG A 314 -23.49 -2.30 32.28
CA ARG A 314 -24.18 -3.12 33.28
C ARG A 314 -23.47 -3.18 34.63
N GLU A 315 -22.14 -3.07 34.66
CA GLU A 315 -21.38 -3.05 35.92
C GLU A 315 -21.38 -1.67 36.61
N SER A 316 -21.70 -0.60 35.86
CA SER A 316 -21.78 0.78 36.36
C SER A 316 -23.19 1.23 36.79
N SER A 317 -24.21 0.39 36.58
CA SER A 317 -25.62 0.65 36.93
C SER A 317 -26.02 -0.14 38.18
#